data_AF-A0A1F3QLU5-F1
#
_entry.id   AF-A0A1F3QLU5-F1
#
_cell.length_a   1.000
_cell.length_b   1.000
_cell.length_c   1.000
_cell.angle_alpha   90.00
_cell.angle_beta   90.00
_cell.angle_gamma   90.00
#
_symmetry.space_group_name_H-M   'P 1'
#
loop_
_entity.id
_entity.type
_entity.pdbx_description
1 polymer ?
#
loop_
_entity_poly.entity_id
_entity_poly.type
_entity_poly.pdbx_seq_one_letter_code
_entity_poly.pdbx_strand_id
1 'polypeptide(L)'
;MLEIIALFLALNCLAQQKENNIVKTLDSISKSQFTLIYQKDIDGFLNVYAKNYFDLGNDEYINRKEWKKRLEQYVNSTKFNELKGKSGDEIVDGSKTQIYNYEEIKNSKINIDQSKFKLQNNDYLVYLYFRPEYNIGEDGWYGFFRLIDGKWKVVAGD
;
A
#
# COMPACT_ATOMS: atom_id res chain seq x y z
N MET A 1 -25.03 35.50 6.73
CA MET A 1 -23.58 35.40 7.01
C MET A 1 -23.26 34.18 7.88
N LEU A 2 -23.96 33.96 9.01
CA LEU A 2 -23.79 32.74 9.83
C LEU A 2 -24.07 31.42 9.08
N GLU A 3 -25.12 31.38 8.26
CA GLU A 3 -25.49 30.16 7.51
C GLU A 3 -24.44 29.74 6.47
N ILE A 4 -23.76 30.71 5.86
CA ILE A 4 -22.68 30.46 4.89
C ILE A 4 -21.46 29.87 5.61
N ILE A 5 -21.10 30.41 6.79
CA ILE A 5 -19.98 29.90 7.60
C ILE A 5 -20.26 28.46 8.06
N ALA A 6 -21.48 28.17 8.50
CA ALA A 6 -21.88 26.82 8.90
C ALA A 6 -21.78 25.81 7.75
N LEU A 7 -22.16 26.20 6.53
CA LEU A 7 -22.03 25.37 5.33
C LEU A 7 -20.56 25.08 4.99
N PHE A 8 -19.68 26.08 5.03
CA PHE A 8 -18.25 25.89 4.80
C PHE A 8 -17.61 24.96 5.84
N LEU A 9 -17.97 25.10 7.13
CA LEU A 9 -17.48 24.21 8.18
C LEU A 9 -17.96 22.76 7.98
N ALA A 10 -19.23 22.56 7.62
CA ALA A 10 -19.78 21.23 7.35
C ALA A 10 -19.06 20.55 6.17
N LEU A 11 -18.81 21.28 5.08
CA LEU A 11 -18.09 20.77 3.92
C LEU A 11 -16.65 20.38 4.25
N ASN A 12 -15.94 21.20 5.03
CA ASN A 12 -14.58 20.89 5.48
C ASN A 12 -14.55 19.65 6.39
N CYS A 13 -15.49 19.53 7.33
CA CYS A 13 -15.60 18.33 8.18
C CYS A 13 -15.84 17.07 7.35
N LEU A 14 -16.73 17.12 6.34
CA LEU A 14 -17.00 15.99 5.46
C LEU A 14 -15.78 15.60 4.61
N ALA A 15 -15.05 16.59 4.08
CA ALA A 15 -13.83 16.36 3.33
C ALA A 15 -12.75 15.70 4.20
N GLN A 16 -12.55 16.20 5.41
CA GLN A 16 -11.60 15.65 6.37
C GLN A 16 -12.00 14.23 6.82
N GLN A 17 -13.29 13.98 7.05
CA GLN A 17 -13.79 12.65 7.38
C GLN A 17 -13.57 11.66 6.23
N LYS A 18 -13.80 12.09 4.99
CA LYS A 18 -13.56 11.27 3.80
C LYS A 18 -12.08 10.90 3.68
N GLU A 19 -11.18 11.87 3.85
CA GLU A 19 -9.73 11.63 3.79
C GLU A 19 -9.28 10.67 4.90
N ASN A 20 -9.74 10.88 6.13
CA ASN A 20 -9.47 10.00 7.27
C ASN A 20 -9.93 8.55 7.00
N ASN A 21 -11.06 8.37 6.33
CA ASN A 21 -11.55 7.05 5.96
C ASN A 21 -10.69 6.38 4.87
N ILE A 22 -10.19 7.15 3.90
CA ILE A 22 -9.27 6.64 2.88
C ILE A 22 -7.97 6.18 3.54
N VAL A 23 -7.36 7.03 4.38
CA VAL A 23 -6.12 6.72 5.11
C VAL A 23 -6.26 5.42 5.91
N LYS A 24 -7.34 5.27 6.70
CA LYS A 24 -7.61 4.03 7.46
C LYS A 24 -7.79 2.81 6.55
N THR A 25 -8.46 2.98 5.42
CA THR A 25 -8.69 1.91 4.45
C THR A 25 -7.37 1.45 3.83
N LEU A 26 -6.53 2.39 3.42
CA LEU A 26 -5.23 2.10 2.80
C LEU A 26 -4.27 1.47 3.80
N ASP A 27 -4.22 1.96 5.04
CA ASP A 27 -3.45 1.34 6.13
C ASP A 27 -3.87 -0.12 6.35
N SER A 28 -5.18 -0.37 6.45
CA SER A 28 -5.73 -1.72 6.65
C SER A 28 -5.39 -2.66 5.49
N ILE A 29 -5.58 -2.22 4.23
CA ILE A 29 -5.25 -3.03 3.05
C ILE A 29 -3.75 -3.34 3.03
N SER A 30 -2.91 -2.34 3.24
CA SER A 30 -1.45 -2.45 3.15
C SER A 30 -0.86 -3.37 4.21
N LYS A 31 -1.51 -3.51 5.38
CA LYS A 31 -1.10 -4.48 6.40
C LYS A 31 -1.68 -5.87 6.12
N SER A 32 -2.93 -5.94 5.66
CA SER A 32 -3.62 -7.20 5.40
C SER A 32 -2.94 -8.07 4.34
N GLN A 33 -2.26 -7.47 3.35
CA GLN A 33 -1.50 -8.23 2.35
C GLN A 33 -0.43 -9.13 2.97
N PHE A 34 0.23 -8.70 4.07
CA PHE A 34 1.20 -9.56 4.74
C PHE A 34 0.53 -10.72 5.46
N THR A 35 -0.63 -10.48 6.06
CA THR A 35 -1.45 -11.56 6.63
C THR A 35 -1.83 -12.59 5.55
N LEU A 36 -2.23 -12.12 4.36
CA LEU A 36 -2.59 -13.00 3.24
C LEU A 36 -1.40 -13.87 2.80
N ILE A 37 -0.22 -13.27 2.62
CA ILE A 37 0.96 -14.07 2.23
C ILE A 37 1.33 -15.07 3.33
N TYR A 38 1.29 -14.68 4.61
CA TYR A 38 1.61 -15.57 5.75
C TYR A 38 0.62 -16.71 5.97
N GLN A 39 -0.63 -16.51 5.58
CA GLN A 39 -1.66 -17.55 5.54
C GLN A 39 -1.60 -18.40 4.27
N LYS A 40 -0.64 -18.14 3.37
CA LYS A 40 -0.50 -18.76 2.05
C LYS A 40 -1.69 -18.50 1.12
N ASP A 41 -2.46 -17.43 1.36
CA ASP A 41 -3.49 -16.97 0.43
C ASP A 41 -2.87 -16.10 -0.67
N ILE A 42 -2.23 -16.78 -1.62
CA ILE A 42 -1.53 -16.13 -2.74
C ILE A 42 -2.51 -15.41 -3.67
N ASP A 43 -3.70 -15.97 -3.88
CA ASP A 43 -4.69 -15.35 -4.77
C ASP A 43 -5.31 -14.10 -4.13
N GLY A 44 -5.56 -14.13 -2.82
CA GLY A 44 -5.92 -12.95 -2.04
C GLY A 44 -4.84 -11.88 -2.10
N PHE A 45 -3.58 -12.25 -1.85
CA PHE A 45 -2.44 -11.34 -1.95
C PHE A 45 -2.35 -10.69 -3.32
N LEU A 46 -2.34 -11.48 -4.40
CA LEU A 46 -2.28 -10.97 -5.78
C LEU A 46 -3.49 -10.12 -6.16
N ASN A 47 -4.62 -10.27 -5.48
CA ASN A 47 -5.80 -9.43 -5.69
C ASN A 47 -5.65 -8.05 -5.05
N VAL A 48 -4.70 -7.81 -4.15
CA VAL A 48 -4.39 -6.45 -3.67
C VAL A 48 -3.75 -5.61 -4.78
N TYR A 49 -3.04 -6.24 -5.71
CA TYR A 49 -2.31 -5.59 -6.79
C TYR A 49 -3.14 -5.45 -8.07
N ALA A 50 -2.87 -4.38 -8.83
CA ALA A 50 -3.42 -4.18 -10.16
C ALA A 50 -2.86 -5.22 -11.15
N LYS A 51 -3.61 -5.50 -12.22
CA LYS A 51 -3.17 -6.45 -13.27
C LYS A 51 -1.89 -5.99 -13.98
N ASN A 52 -1.70 -4.68 -14.08
CA ASN A 52 -0.55 -3.99 -14.67
C ASN A 52 0.32 -3.34 -13.58
N TYR A 53 0.47 -3.99 -12.43
CA TYR A 53 1.37 -3.55 -11.38
C TYR A 53 2.80 -3.37 -11.90
N PHE A 54 3.41 -2.25 -11.53
CA PHE A 54 4.79 -1.90 -11.87
C PHE A 54 5.70 -2.05 -10.64
N ASP A 55 6.69 -2.91 -10.72
CA ASP A 55 7.69 -3.09 -9.69
C ASP A 55 8.75 -1.98 -9.84
N LEU A 56 8.85 -1.12 -8.84
CA LEU A 56 9.77 0.02 -8.83
C LEU A 56 11.20 -0.40 -8.52
N GLY A 57 11.41 -1.50 -7.79
CA GLY A 57 12.73 -2.05 -7.48
C GLY A 57 13.37 -2.71 -8.70
N ASN A 58 12.57 -3.36 -9.56
CA ASN A 58 13.02 -4.02 -10.78
C ASN A 58 12.75 -3.25 -12.08
N ASP A 59 12.06 -2.10 -11.99
CA ASP A 59 11.76 -1.21 -13.12
C ASP A 59 11.00 -1.92 -14.27
N GLU A 60 10.06 -2.79 -13.90
CA GLU A 60 9.29 -3.63 -14.83
C GLU A 60 7.80 -3.81 -14.47
N TYR A 61 6.97 -4.06 -15.50
CA TYR A 61 5.61 -4.54 -15.27
C TYR A 61 5.63 -6.04 -14.95
N ILE A 62 5.05 -6.41 -13.82
CA ILE A 62 5.12 -7.79 -13.35
C ILE A 62 4.19 -8.70 -14.15
N ASN A 63 4.76 -9.79 -14.68
CA ASN A 63 3.98 -10.91 -15.20
C ASN A 63 3.32 -11.67 -14.04
N ARG A 64 1.99 -11.51 -13.91
CA ARG A 64 1.20 -12.08 -12.81
C ARG A 64 1.31 -13.61 -12.68
N LYS A 65 1.47 -14.33 -13.79
CA LYS A 65 1.60 -15.80 -13.78
C LYS A 65 2.95 -16.24 -13.22
N GLU A 66 4.01 -15.53 -13.60
CA GLU A 66 5.36 -15.79 -13.09
C GLU A 66 5.51 -15.36 -11.64
N TRP A 67 4.89 -14.24 -11.27
CA TRP A 67 4.89 -13.79 -9.87
C TRP A 67 4.16 -14.78 -8.96
N LYS A 68 2.99 -15.30 -9.38
CA LYS A 68 2.30 -16.36 -8.65
C LYS A 68 3.21 -17.56 -8.38
N LYS A 69 3.95 -18.04 -9.39
CA LYS A 69 4.92 -19.14 -9.22
C LYS A 69 6.04 -18.80 -8.23
N ARG A 70 6.59 -17.58 -8.30
CA ARG A 70 7.61 -17.11 -7.36
C ARG A 70 7.08 -17.07 -5.92
N LEU A 71 5.85 -16.59 -5.72
CA LEU A 71 5.18 -16.57 -4.41
C LEU A 71 4.93 -17.99 -3.89
N GLU A 72 4.48 -18.91 -4.74
CA GLU A 72 4.29 -20.33 -4.39
C GLU A 72 5.60 -20.99 -3.93
N GLN A 73 6.73 -20.65 -4.56
CA GLN A 73 8.05 -21.09 -4.11
C GLN A 73 8.43 -20.45 -2.77
N TYR A 74 8.22 -19.13 -2.63
CA TYR A 74 8.57 -18.38 -1.42
C TYR A 74 7.82 -18.88 -0.18
N VAL A 75 6.49 -19.05 -0.23
CA VAL A 75 5.69 -19.48 0.93
C VAL A 75 5.95 -20.93 1.34
N ASN A 76 6.68 -21.69 0.53
CA ASN A 76 7.12 -23.06 0.81
C ASN A 76 8.62 -23.13 1.13
N SER A 77 9.32 -22.00 1.14
CA SER A 77 10.73 -21.92 1.53
C SER A 77 10.90 -21.98 3.05
N THR A 78 12.09 -22.37 3.50
CA THR A 78 12.48 -22.35 4.92
C THR A 78 12.45 -20.94 5.51
N LYS A 79 12.89 -19.93 4.74
CA LYS A 79 12.91 -18.51 5.12
C LYS A 79 11.54 -17.97 5.55
N PHE A 80 10.46 -18.44 4.92
CA PHE A 80 9.12 -17.99 5.24
C PHE A 80 8.59 -18.56 6.58
N ASN A 81 9.07 -19.73 7.01
CA ASN A 81 8.53 -20.40 8.20
C ASN A 81 8.80 -19.66 9.51
N GLU A 82 9.78 -18.74 9.53
CA GLU A 82 10.10 -17.91 10.70
C GLU A 82 9.05 -16.82 10.95
N LEU A 83 8.27 -16.43 9.93
CA LEU A 83 7.28 -15.34 9.98
C LEU A 83 5.83 -15.85 9.90
N LYS A 84 5.65 -17.16 9.74
CA LYS A 84 4.34 -17.79 9.54
C LYS A 84 3.44 -17.59 10.76
N GLY A 85 2.21 -17.13 10.52
CA GLY A 85 1.18 -16.94 11.55
C GLY A 85 1.16 -15.57 12.20
N LYS A 86 2.09 -14.67 11.85
CA LYS A 86 2.09 -13.27 12.26
C LYS A 86 1.10 -12.46 11.42
N SER A 87 0.43 -11.51 12.06
CA SER A 87 -0.42 -10.53 11.39
C SER A 87 0.39 -9.34 10.85
N GLY A 88 -0.15 -8.63 9.86
CA GLY A 88 0.42 -7.36 9.39
C GLY A 88 0.65 -6.33 10.51
N ASP A 89 -0.25 -6.24 11.50
CA ASP A 89 -0.10 -5.32 12.64
C ASP A 89 1.05 -5.70 13.59
N GLU A 90 1.40 -6.99 13.65
CA GLU A 90 2.54 -7.45 14.44
C GLU A 90 3.86 -7.09 13.77
N ILE A 91 3.96 -7.24 12.45
CA ILE A 91 5.23 -7.03 11.73
C ILE A 91 5.46 -5.58 11.32
N VAL A 92 4.40 -4.79 11.15
CA VAL A 92 4.48 -3.39 10.73
C VAL A 92 4.48 -2.49 11.96
N ASP A 93 5.39 -1.53 11.99
CA ASP A 93 5.33 -0.40 12.91
C ASP A 93 4.28 0.60 12.43
N GLY A 94 3.03 0.36 12.84
CA GLY A 94 1.89 1.22 12.49
C GLY A 94 2.07 2.69 12.91
N SER A 95 2.90 2.97 13.93
CA SER A 95 3.16 4.34 14.37
C SER A 95 4.04 5.14 13.39
N LYS A 96 4.77 4.42 12.53
CA LYS A 96 5.64 5.00 11.49
C LYS A 96 5.02 4.92 10.10
N THR A 97 3.83 4.35 9.95
CA THR A 97 3.15 4.29 8.66
C THR A 97 2.87 5.71 8.16
N GLN A 98 3.28 5.99 6.92
CA GLN A 98 3.05 7.28 6.27
C GLN A 98 2.16 7.08 5.05
N ILE A 99 1.14 7.91 4.91
CA ILE A 99 0.21 7.87 3.79
C ILE A 99 0.10 9.28 3.23
N TYR A 100 0.42 9.42 1.95
CA TYR A 100 0.44 10.69 1.23
C TYR A 100 -0.57 10.65 0.09
N ASN A 101 -1.39 11.68 -0.04
CA ASN A 101 -2.21 11.87 -1.23
C ASN A 101 -1.38 12.44 -2.39
N TYR A 102 -1.98 12.50 -3.57
CA TYR A 102 -1.36 13.01 -4.79
C TYR A 102 -0.66 14.37 -4.65
N GLU A 103 -1.30 15.34 -4.00
CA GLU A 103 -0.73 16.69 -3.86
C GLU A 103 0.44 16.68 -2.89
N GLU A 104 0.36 15.90 -1.81
CA GLU A 104 1.49 15.72 -0.89
C GLU A 104 2.67 15.05 -1.58
N ILE A 105 2.44 14.01 -2.40
CA ILE A 105 3.50 13.34 -3.17
C ILE A 105 4.21 14.33 -4.08
N LYS A 106 3.47 15.14 -4.85
CA LYS A 106 4.05 16.12 -5.78
C LYS A 106 4.84 17.23 -5.10
N ASN A 107 4.40 17.64 -3.93
CA ASN A 107 5.06 18.68 -3.15
C ASN A 107 6.17 18.14 -2.24
N SER A 108 6.26 16.82 -2.08
CA SER A 108 7.28 16.17 -1.28
C SER A 108 8.62 16.10 -2.01
N LYS A 109 9.71 15.92 -1.25
CA LYS A 109 11.03 15.54 -1.78
C LYS A 109 11.16 14.02 -1.99
N ILE A 110 10.05 13.28 -2.02
CA ILE A 110 10.08 11.84 -2.19
C ILE A 110 10.60 11.54 -3.60
N ASN A 111 11.85 11.10 -3.69
CA ASN A 111 12.55 10.84 -4.94
C ASN A 111 12.20 9.43 -5.44
N ILE A 112 10.96 9.26 -5.92
CA ILE A 112 10.56 8.06 -6.64
C ILE A 112 10.63 8.37 -8.14
N ASP A 113 11.33 7.53 -8.89
CA ASP A 113 11.33 7.61 -10.35
C ASP A 113 9.93 7.29 -10.90
N GLN A 114 9.29 8.30 -11.49
CA GLN A 114 7.95 8.22 -12.07
C GLN A 114 7.98 8.09 -13.61
N SER A 115 9.16 7.95 -14.22
CA SER A 115 9.32 7.97 -15.68
C SER A 115 8.56 6.85 -16.39
N LYS A 116 8.32 5.73 -15.70
CA LYS A 116 7.61 4.55 -16.23
C LYS A 116 6.28 4.23 -15.51
N PHE A 117 5.98 4.94 -14.43
CA PHE A 117 4.68 4.91 -13.76
C PHE A 117 4.09 6.33 -13.70
N LYS A 118 2.96 6.53 -14.38
CA LYS A 118 2.27 7.82 -14.35
C LYS A 118 1.40 7.95 -13.10
N LEU A 119 1.82 8.83 -12.21
CA LEU A 119 1.04 9.30 -11.06
C LEU A 119 -0.27 9.98 -11.53
N GLN A 120 -1.38 9.67 -10.86
CA GLN A 120 -2.72 10.21 -11.14
C GLN A 120 -3.30 10.92 -9.91
N ASN A 121 -4.22 11.87 -10.14
CA ASN A 121 -4.77 12.75 -9.10
C ASN A 121 -5.47 12.03 -7.93
N ASN A 122 -5.81 10.74 -8.08
CA ASN A 122 -6.44 9.90 -7.06
C ASN A 122 -5.50 8.83 -6.50
N ASP A 123 -4.21 8.94 -6.79
CA ASP A 123 -3.21 8.03 -6.23
C ASP A 123 -2.84 8.46 -4.81
N TYR A 124 -2.58 7.45 -4.00
CA TYR A 124 -2.03 7.60 -2.65
C TYR A 124 -0.77 6.77 -2.54
N LEU A 125 0.26 7.29 -1.90
CA LEU A 125 1.48 6.58 -1.59
C LEU A 125 1.44 6.13 -0.14
N VAL A 126 1.64 4.84 0.10
CA VAL A 126 1.76 4.26 1.43
C VAL A 126 3.19 3.81 1.65
N TYR A 127 3.78 4.22 2.77
CA TYR A 127 5.03 3.69 3.31
C TYR A 127 4.74 2.93 4.59
N LEU A 128 5.17 1.68 4.63
CA LEU A 128 5.13 0.84 5.81
C LEU A 128 6.55 0.55 6.26
N TYR A 129 6.79 0.67 7.56
CA TYR A 129 8.06 0.29 8.16
C TYR A 129 7.86 -1.04 8.88
N PHE A 130 8.75 -2.00 8.66
CA PHE A 130 8.75 -3.23 9.43
C PHE A 130 9.35 -2.99 10.80
N ARG A 131 8.88 -3.73 11.80
CA ARG A 131 9.50 -3.68 13.13
C ARG A 131 10.87 -4.36 13.09
N PRO A 132 11.91 -3.75 13.70
CA PRO A 132 13.29 -4.25 13.60
C PRO A 132 13.46 -5.71 14.05
N GLU A 133 12.66 -6.17 15.00
CA GLU A 133 12.75 -7.53 15.57
C GLU A 133 12.46 -8.67 14.57
N TYR A 134 11.84 -8.37 13.43
CA TYR A 134 11.52 -9.39 12.42
C TYR A 134 12.54 -9.49 11.27
N ASN A 135 13.50 -8.57 11.19
CA ASN A 135 14.59 -8.59 10.20
C ASN A 135 14.12 -8.83 8.73
N ILE A 136 12.97 -8.27 8.34
CA ILE A 136 12.32 -8.49 7.02
C ILE A 136 12.88 -7.52 5.95
N GLY A 137 14.13 -7.08 6.10
CA GLY A 137 14.75 -6.01 5.29
C GLY A 137 14.77 -4.66 6.02
N GLU A 138 15.72 -3.81 5.65
CA GLU A 138 16.04 -2.58 6.40
C GLU A 138 15.08 -1.41 6.11
N ASP A 139 14.39 -1.42 4.96
CA ASP A 139 13.75 -0.21 4.42
C ASP A 139 12.21 -0.20 4.39
N GLY A 140 11.57 -1.30 4.81
CA GLY A 140 10.11 -1.40 4.82
C GLY A 140 9.50 -1.83 3.48
N TRP A 141 8.28 -1.37 3.21
CA TRP A 141 7.56 -1.58 1.95
C TRP A 141 6.87 -0.28 1.55
N TYR A 142 6.84 0.04 0.26
CA TYR A 142 6.02 1.15 -0.22
C TYR A 142 5.24 0.82 -1.48
N GLY A 143 4.09 1.49 -1.63
CA GLY A 143 3.21 1.26 -2.76
C GLY A 143 2.27 2.42 -3.06
N PHE A 144 2.06 2.66 -4.34
CA PHE A 144 1.04 3.56 -4.86
C PHE A 144 -0.28 2.82 -5.00
N PHE A 145 -1.31 3.32 -4.33
CA PHE A 145 -2.67 2.85 -4.40
C PHE A 145 -3.51 3.70 -5.34
N ARG A 146 -4.31 3.04 -6.18
CA ARG A 146 -5.30 3.65 -7.05
C ARG A 146 -6.65 2.98 -6.90
N LEU A 147 -7.72 3.76 -6.91
CA LEU A 147 -9.08 3.21 -6.95
C LEU A 147 -9.40 2.76 -8.39
N ILE A 148 -9.52 1.45 -8.60
CA ILE A 148 -9.84 0.81 -9.88
C ILE A 148 -11.10 -0.03 -9.69
N ASP A 149 -12.15 0.25 -10.46
CA ASP A 149 -13.44 -0.46 -10.38
C ASP A 149 -14.01 -0.52 -8.95
N GLY A 150 -13.90 0.60 -8.22
CA GLY A 150 -14.38 0.72 -6.83
C GLY A 150 -13.53 0.00 -5.78
N LYS A 151 -12.34 -0.52 -6.14
CA LYS A 151 -11.41 -1.19 -5.21
C LYS A 151 -10.05 -0.52 -5.25
N TRP A 152 -9.48 -0.27 -4.07
CA TRP A 152 -8.09 0.19 -3.96
C TRP A 152 -7.15 -0.95 -4.37
N LYS A 153 -6.23 -0.63 -5.29
CA LYS A 153 -5.23 -1.56 -5.82
C LYS A 153 -3.85 -0.93 -5.77
N VAL A 154 -2.84 -1.72 -5.44
CA VAL A 154 -1.45 -1.31 -5.61
C VAL A 154 -1.11 -1.32 -7.10
N VAL A 155 -0.74 -0.17 -7.65
CA VAL A 155 -0.41 0.01 -9.07
C VAL A 155 1.09 0.11 -9.32
N ALA A 156 1.88 0.51 -8.33
CA ALA A 156 3.33 0.47 -8.34
C ALA A 156 3.89 0.36 -6.91
N GLY A 157 5.09 -0.18 -6.71
CA GLY A 157 5.69 -0.35 -5.38
C GLY A 157 6.98 -1.15 -5.37
N ASP A 158 7.57 -1.31 -4.19
CA ASP A 158 8.76 -2.11 -3.89
C ASP A 158 8.67 -2.61 -2.42
#